data_AF-A0A0M0BWX2-F1
#
_entry.id   AF-A0A0M0BWX2-F1
#
_cell.length_a   1.000
_cell.length_b   1.000
_cell.length_c   1.000
_cell.angle_alpha   90.00
_cell.angle_beta   90.00
_cell.angle_gamma   90.00
#
_symmetry.space_group_name_H-M   'P 1'
#
loop_
_entity.id
_entity.type
_entity.pdbx_description
1 polymer ?
#
loop_
_entity_poly.entity_id
_entity_poly.type
_entity_poly.pdbx_seq_one_letter_code
_entity_poly.pdbx_strand_id
1 'polypeptide(L)' 'MEDLTGSHLSDSILKAVEEYNKYRSPEATAKLIEIQKHEFVVEFEGPFCSSCGVQDYIEDFIYELED' A
#
# COMPACT_ATOMS: atom_id res chain seq x y z
N MET A 1 -25.57 -14.50 -4.84
CA MET A 1 -25.27 -13.41 -3.91
C MET A 1 -23.86 -12.98 -4.26
N GLU A 2 -23.76 -12.08 -5.24
CA GLU A 2 -22.49 -11.65 -5.82
C GLU A 2 -21.76 -10.72 -4.85
N ASP A 3 -20.48 -10.99 -4.67
CA ASP A 3 -19.49 -10.27 -3.85
C ASP A 3 -19.51 -8.75 -4.11
N LEU A 4 -20.24 -8.01 -3.27
CA LEU A 4 -20.16 -6.54 -3.19
C LEU A 4 -18.94 -6.05 -2.37
N THR A 5 -18.09 -6.96 -1.90
CA THR A 5 -16.92 -6.67 -1.07
C THR A 5 -15.66 -6.38 -1.87
N GLY A 6 -15.58 -6.83 -3.13
CA GLY A 6 -14.36 -6.73 -3.96
C GLY A 6 -14.06 -5.32 -4.47
N SER A 7 -15.08 -4.55 -4.87
CA SER A 7 -14.88 -3.24 -5.51
C SER A 7 -14.50 -2.12 -4.53
N HIS A 8 -15.12 -2.10 -3.34
CA HIS A 8 -14.81 -1.08 -2.35
C HIS A 8 -13.42 -1.26 -1.73
N LEU A 9 -13.00 -2.52 -1.54
CA LEU A 9 -11.68 -2.82 -1.00
C LEU A 9 -10.57 -2.40 -1.97
N SER A 10 -10.73 -2.66 -3.27
CA SER A 10 -9.75 -2.23 -4.28
C SER A 10 -9.62 -0.72 -4.34
N ASP A 11 -10.73 0.02 -4.26
CA ASP A 11 -10.71 1.48 -4.32
C ASP A 11 -9.99 2.08 -3.11
N SER A 12 -10.25 1.55 -1.90
CA SER A 12 -9.54 1.96 -0.68
C SER A 12 -8.04 1.69 -0.75
N ILE A 13 -7.63 0.51 -1.22
CA ILE A 13 -6.21 0.17 -1.36
C ILE A 13 -5.53 1.09 -2.38
N LEU A 14 -6.17 1.36 -3.52
CA LEU A 14 -5.63 2.26 -4.54
C LEU A 14 -5.46 3.68 -3.99
N LYS A 15 -6.44 4.18 -3.22
CA LYS A 15 -6.35 5.49 -2.57
C LYS A 15 -5.21 5.56 -1.56
N ALA A 16 -5.02 4.51 -0.74
CA ALA A 16 -3.90 4.43 0.19
C ALA A 16 -2.55 4.45 -0.54
N VAL A 17 -2.43 3.74 -1.66
CA VAL A 17 -1.23 3.78 -2.53
C VAL A 17 -0.98 5.19 -3.07
N GLU A 18 -2.02 5.91 -3.48
CA GLU A 18 -1.89 7.30 -3.96
C GLU A 18 -1.41 8.27 -2.87
N GLU A 19 -2.04 8.26 -1.68
CA GLU A 19 -1.62 9.14 -0.58
C GLU A 19 -0.23 8.77 -0.04
N TYR A 20 0.06 7.47 0.11
CA TYR A 20 1.40 7.02 0.49
C TYR A 20 2.47 7.56 -0.46
N ASN A 21 2.29 7.37 -1.77
CA ASN A 21 3.25 7.80 -2.77
C ASN A 21 3.40 9.33 -2.83
N LYS A 22 2.31 10.07 -2.58
CA LYS A 22 2.33 11.53 -2.55
C LYS A 22 3.24 12.06 -1.43
N TYR A 23 3.33 11.39 -0.28
CA TYR A 23 4.19 11.83 0.82
C TYR A 23 5.56 11.15 0.88
N ARG A 24 5.69 9.91 0.39
CA ARG A 24 6.90 9.09 0.56
C ARG A 24 7.79 8.99 -0.69
N SER A 25 7.26 9.33 -1.87
CA SER A 25 8.08 9.42 -3.08
C SER A 25 9.04 10.62 -3.03
N PRO A 26 10.30 10.48 -3.53
CA PRO A 26 10.85 9.33 -4.24
C PRO A 26 11.59 8.32 -3.34
N GLU A 27 11.64 8.55 -2.03
CA GLU A 27 12.43 7.74 -1.10
C GLU A 27 11.86 6.33 -0.94
N ALA A 28 10.54 6.20 -0.90
CA ALA A 28 9.82 4.94 -0.96
C ALA A 28 8.54 5.10 -1.79
N THR A 29 8.32 4.18 -2.71
CA THR A 29 7.11 4.11 -3.53
C THR A 29 6.44 2.77 -3.32
N ALA A 30 5.12 2.76 -3.27
CA ALA A 30 4.27 1.59 -3.14
C ALA A 30 3.52 1.34 -4.45
N LYS A 31 3.41 0.07 -4.85
CA LYS A 31 2.64 -0.33 -6.03
C LYS A 31 1.84 -1.58 -5.75
N LEU A 32 0.53 -1.51 -5.96
CA LEU A 32 -0.36 -2.66 -5.85
C LEU A 32 -0.10 -3.63 -7.02
N ILE A 33 0.29 -4.86 -6.69
CA ILE A 33 0.61 -5.90 -7.68
C ILE A 33 -0.56 -6.86 -7.87
N GLU A 34 -1.20 -7.27 -6.78
CA GLU A 34 -2.27 -8.26 -6.81
C GLU A 34 -3.26 -8.02 -5.67
N ILE A 35 -4.54 -8.26 -5.92
CA ILE A 35 -5.59 -8.36 -4.90
C ILE A 35 -6.16 -9.77 -4.95
N GLN A 36 -6.14 -10.44 -3.81
CA GLN A 36 -6.81 -11.72 -3.59
C GLN A 36 -8.01 -11.53 -2.66
N LYS A 37 -8.73 -12.61 -2.36
CA LYS A 37 -10.00 -12.55 -1.63
C LYS A 37 -9.87 -11.98 -0.21
N HIS A 38 -8.72 -12.17 0.45
CA HIS A 38 -8.50 -11.78 1.85
C HIS A 38 -7.14 -11.11 2.08
N GLU A 39 -6.35 -10.92 1.03
CA GLU A 39 -5.02 -10.35 1.10
C GLU A 39 -4.70 -9.63 -0.21
N PHE A 40 -3.66 -8.81 -0.19
CA PHE A 40 -3.17 -8.11 -1.37
C PHE A 40 -1.65 -7.99 -1.26
N VAL A 41 -0.99 -7.81 -2.40
CA VAL A 41 0.45 -7.74 -2.51
C VAL A 41 0.85 -6.36 -2.98
N VAL A 42 1.70 -5.69 -2.22
CA VAL A 42 2.28 -4.38 -2.55
C VAL A 42 3.78 -4.52 -2.70
N GLU A 43 4.30 -3.99 -3.79
CA GLU A 43 5.73 -3.84 -4.03
C GLU A 43 6.18 -2.47 -3.51
N PHE A 44 7.27 -2.47 -2.74
CA PHE A 44 7.92 -1.24 -2.28
C PHE A 44 9.26 -1.08 -3.01
N GLU A 45 9.46 0.07 -3.65
CA GLU A 45 10.69 0.41 -4.37
C GLU A 45 11.17 1.82 -3.98
N GLY A 46 12.48 1.98 -3.81
CA GLY A 46 13.10 3.28 -3.55
C GLY A 46 14.54 3.14 -3.08
N PRO A 47 15.27 4.27 -2.93
CA PRO A 47 16.62 4.30 -2.38
C PRO A 47 16.70 4.10 -0.86
N PHE A 48 15.58 3.85 -0.17
CA PHE A 48 15.52 3.68 1.27
C PHE A 48 16.49 2.61 1.79
N CYS A 49 16.94 2.79 3.03
CA CYS A 49 17.84 1.84 3.67
C CYS A 49 17.13 0.52 3.97
N SER A 50 17.60 -0.58 3.37
CA SER A 50 17.03 -1.92 3.58
C SER A 50 17.27 -2.49 4.99
N SER A 51 18.25 -1.97 5.73
CA SER A 51 18.62 -2.47 7.06
C SER A 51 18.21 -1.57 8.22
N CYS A 52 17.72 -0.36 7.95
CA CYS A 52 17.35 0.62 8.97
C CYS A 52 16.11 1.39 8.53
N GLY A 53 15.05 1.41 9.34
CA GLY A 53 13.83 2.17 9.04
C GLY A 53 12.97 1.59 7.92
N VAL A 54 13.32 0.44 7.33
CA VAL A 54 12.48 -0.22 6.31
C VAL A 54 11.08 -0.54 6.83
N GLN A 55 10.98 -0.88 8.12
CA GLN A 55 9.71 -1.20 8.75
C GLN A 55 8.82 0.03 8.88
N ASP A 56 9.40 1.22 9.11
CA ASP A 56 8.65 2.47 9.21
C ASP A 56 7.87 2.73 7.92
N TYR A 57 8.47 2.47 6.75
CA TYR A 57 7.80 2.61 5.45
C TYR A 57 6.63 1.63 5.27
N ILE A 58 6.71 0.43 5.87
CA ILE A 58 5.63 -0.56 5.83
C ILE A 58 4.52 -0.15 6.81
N GLU A 59 4.88 0.27 8.02
CA GLU A 59 3.95 0.74 9.04
C GLU A 59 3.19 1.99 8.57
N ASP A 60 3.90 2.94 7.94
CA ASP A 60 3.31 4.11 7.31
C ASP A 60 2.23 3.72 6.29
N PHE A 61 2.48 2.72 5.44
CA PHE A 61 1.48 2.24 4.49
C PHE A 61 0.27 1.59 5.17
N ILE A 62 0.49 0.87 6.27
CA ILE A 62 -0.62 0.31 7.07
C ILE A 62 -1.48 1.44 7.64
N TYR A 63 -0.89 2.52 8.12
CA TYR A 63 -1.65 3.68 8.61
C TYR A 63 -2.53 4.30 7.51
N GLU A 64 -2.04 4.40 6.27
CA GLU A 64 -2.84 4.91 5.14
C GLU A 64 -4.04 4.00 4.79
N LEU A 65 -4.04 2.73 5.21
CA LEU A 65 -5.17 1.80 5.02
C LEU A 65 -6.22 1.90 6.14
N GLU A 66 -5.88 2.49 7.29
CA GLU A 66 -6.80 2.64 8.43
C GLU A 66 -7.72 3.87 8.30
N ASP A 67 -7.46 4.77 7.35
CA ASP A 67 -8.20 6.02 7.09
C ASP A 67 -9.21 5.90 5.91
#